data_AF-A0A453RJN9-F1
#
_entry.id   AF-A0A453RJN9-F1
#
_cell.length_a   1.000
_cell.length_b   1.000
_cell.length_c   1.000
_cell.angle_alpha   90.00
_cell.angle_beta   90.00
_cell.angle_gamma   90.00
#
_symmetry.space_group_name_H-M   'P 1'
#
loop_
_entity.id
_entity.type
_entity.pdbx_description
1 polymer ?
#
loop_
_entity_poly.entity_id
_entity_poly.type
_entity_poly.pdbx_seq_one_letter_code
_entity_poly.pdbx_strand_id
1 'polypeptide(L)'
;KAMEQTMDKFDFEVRWHPFFLNPDAPKEGVKKSDFYKTKFGPVQFERATARMREMFRGLGFEYDMSGLTGNTMDSHRLITLAGHQGYDKQNALLDELFVSYFCQGKYIGDRQVLMDAARKVGIEGAEELLLDPSKGVDERLRKNSTNTLLAFLESLTL
;
A
#
# COMPACT_ATOMS: atom_id res chain seq x y z
N LYS A 1 19.02 3.40 7.16
CA LYS A 1 20.08 3.76 8.15
C LYS A 1 20.56 2.55 8.95
N ALA A 2 19.80 1.95 9.86
CA ALA A 2 20.32 0.82 10.67
C ALA A 2 20.64 -0.46 9.86
N MET A 3 19.73 -0.92 8.99
CA MET A 3 19.97 -2.10 8.14
C MET A 3 21.12 -1.87 7.15
N GLU A 4 21.13 -0.71 6.50
CA GLU A 4 22.17 -0.31 5.54
C GLU A 4 23.57 -0.24 6.19
N GLN A 5 23.67 0.20 7.43
CA GLN A 5 24.93 0.28 8.19
C GLN A 5 25.45 -1.07 8.69
N THR A 6 24.68 -2.15 8.53
CA THR A 6 25.00 -3.46 9.10
C THR A 6 24.90 -4.61 8.09
N MET A 7 24.72 -4.31 6.81
CA MET A 7 24.60 -5.31 5.73
C MET A 7 25.89 -6.14 5.53
N ASP A 8 27.04 -5.64 5.99
CA ASP A 8 28.33 -6.34 5.97
C ASP A 8 28.45 -7.40 7.07
N LYS A 9 27.52 -7.39 8.05
CA LYS A 9 27.59 -8.21 9.27
C LYS A 9 26.43 -9.17 9.42
N PHE A 10 25.29 -8.88 8.82
CA PHE A 10 24.08 -9.67 8.96
C PHE A 10 23.33 -9.75 7.64
N ASP A 11 22.81 -10.94 7.37
CA ASP A 11 21.78 -11.14 6.35
C ASP A 11 20.42 -10.81 6.96
N PHE A 12 19.59 -10.08 6.22
CA PHE A 12 18.25 -9.70 6.64
C PHE A 12 17.24 -10.14 5.60
N GLU A 13 16.10 -10.67 6.08
CA GLU A 13 14.91 -10.86 5.26
C GLU A 13 13.80 -9.94 5.78
N VAL A 14 13.21 -9.16 4.89
CA VAL A 14 12.09 -8.28 5.23
C VAL A 14 10.79 -8.99 4.88
N ARG A 15 10.01 -9.30 5.90
CA ARG A 15 8.66 -9.82 5.73
C ARG A 15 7.63 -8.73 5.98
N TRP A 16 6.79 -8.51 4.98
CA TRP A 16 5.70 -7.55 5.06
C TRP A 16 4.41 -8.21 5.54
N HIS A 17 3.74 -7.54 6.48
CA HIS A 17 2.47 -7.97 7.05
C HIS A 17 1.40 -6.92 6.74
N PRO A 18 0.59 -7.13 5.67
CA PRO A 18 -0.45 -6.18 5.31
C PRO A 18 -1.48 -6.03 6.43
N PHE A 19 -1.89 -4.79 6.68
CA PHE A 19 -2.90 -4.45 7.68
C PHE A 19 -4.02 -3.65 7.04
N PHE A 20 -5.28 -4.09 7.19
CA PHE A 20 -6.41 -3.50 6.52
C PHE A 20 -7.07 -2.42 7.38
N LEU A 21 -7.02 -1.18 6.88
CA LEU A 21 -7.30 0.03 7.65
C LEU A 21 -8.79 0.37 7.75
N ASN A 22 -9.53 0.23 6.65
CA ASN A 22 -10.92 0.62 6.56
C ASN A 22 -11.74 -0.48 5.85
N PRO A 23 -12.47 -1.30 6.61
CA PRO A 23 -13.33 -2.36 6.09
C PRO A 23 -14.45 -1.86 5.19
N ASP A 24 -14.95 -0.66 5.50
CA ASP A 24 -16.10 -0.04 4.84
C ASP A 24 -15.69 0.77 3.62
N ALA A 25 -14.41 0.72 3.22
CA ALA A 25 -13.93 1.46 2.07
C ALA A 25 -14.58 0.92 0.76
N PRO A 26 -15.11 1.81 -0.09
CA PRO A 26 -15.75 1.41 -1.35
C PRO A 26 -14.76 0.71 -2.29
N LYS A 27 -15.25 -0.26 -3.06
CA LYS A 27 -14.43 -1.05 -4.01
C LYS A 27 -14.13 -0.28 -5.29
N GLU A 28 -15.03 0.59 -5.68
CA GLU A 28 -14.89 1.52 -6.81
C GLU A 28 -13.84 2.62 -6.54
N GLY A 29 -13.46 2.79 -5.27
CA GLY A 29 -12.58 3.85 -4.83
C GLY A 29 -13.25 5.22 -4.82
N VAL A 30 -12.63 6.15 -4.12
CA VAL A 30 -13.02 7.57 -4.04
C VAL A 30 -11.81 8.45 -4.30
N LYS A 31 -12.06 9.68 -4.72
CA LYS A 31 -10.97 10.62 -5.01
C LYS A 31 -10.13 10.87 -3.76
N LYS A 32 -8.83 10.59 -3.86
CA LYS A 32 -7.90 10.55 -2.73
C LYS A 32 -7.82 11.89 -2.00
N SER A 33 -7.75 13.00 -2.75
CA SER A 33 -7.74 14.34 -2.17
C SER A 33 -8.98 14.64 -1.35
N ASP A 34 -10.16 14.27 -1.85
CA ASP A 34 -11.44 14.65 -1.26
C ASP A 34 -11.69 13.81 -0.01
N PHE A 35 -11.35 12.51 -0.06
CA PHE A 35 -11.37 11.62 1.09
C PHE A 35 -10.51 12.14 2.25
N TYR A 36 -9.24 12.47 1.99
CA TYR A 36 -8.34 12.93 3.05
C TYR A 36 -8.62 14.36 3.53
N LYS A 37 -9.10 15.26 2.66
CA LYS A 37 -9.59 16.59 3.08
C LYS A 37 -10.79 16.47 4.02
N THR A 38 -11.72 15.57 3.72
CA THR A 38 -12.89 15.30 4.58
C THR A 38 -12.44 14.70 5.91
N LYS A 39 -11.51 13.75 5.87
CA LYS A 39 -11.05 13.01 7.05
C LYS A 39 -10.24 13.87 8.04
N PHE A 40 -9.33 14.71 7.53
CA PHE A 40 -8.38 15.45 8.38
C PHE A 40 -8.68 16.95 8.47
N GLY A 41 -9.56 17.48 7.63
CA GLY A 41 -9.74 18.90 7.43
C GLY A 41 -8.72 19.48 6.42
N PRO A 42 -9.09 20.58 5.74
CA PRO A 42 -8.30 21.13 4.63
C PRO A 42 -6.92 21.64 5.07
N VAL A 43 -6.80 22.26 6.25
CA VAL A 43 -5.52 22.82 6.73
C VAL A 43 -4.50 21.71 7.00
N GLN A 44 -4.90 20.67 7.74
CA GLN A 44 -4.05 19.53 8.05
C GLN A 44 -3.69 18.75 6.78
N PHE A 45 -4.66 18.57 5.88
CA PHE A 45 -4.42 17.93 4.58
C PHE A 45 -3.33 18.63 3.76
N GLU A 46 -3.42 19.97 3.61
CA GLU A 46 -2.44 20.71 2.79
C GLU A 46 -1.04 20.67 3.44
N ARG A 47 -0.96 20.78 4.78
CA ARG A 47 0.32 20.65 5.51
C ARG A 47 0.96 19.27 5.35
N ALA A 48 0.19 18.20 5.56
CA ALA A 48 0.68 16.82 5.40
C ALA A 48 1.09 16.54 3.94
N THR A 49 0.29 16.99 2.98
CA THR A 49 0.60 16.82 1.54
C THR A 49 1.88 17.56 1.14
N ALA A 50 2.10 18.77 1.64
CA ALA A 50 3.34 19.51 1.39
C ALA A 50 4.57 18.77 1.93
N ARG A 51 4.50 18.29 3.19
CA ARG A 51 5.58 17.49 3.80
C ARG A 51 5.86 16.20 3.00
N MET A 52 4.82 15.49 2.58
CA MET A 52 4.96 14.28 1.75
C MET A 52 5.64 14.58 0.41
N ARG A 53 5.26 15.66 -0.28
CA ARG A 53 5.91 16.09 -1.53
C ARG A 53 7.40 16.36 -1.34
N GLU A 54 7.78 17.05 -0.27
CA GLU A 54 9.19 17.33 0.03
C GLU A 54 9.98 16.04 0.29
N MET A 55 9.42 15.11 1.08
CA MET A 55 10.06 13.82 1.35
C MET A 55 10.24 12.99 0.08
N PHE A 56 9.19 12.86 -0.74
CA PHE A 56 9.26 12.10 -2.01
C PHE A 56 10.27 12.71 -2.97
N ARG A 57 10.29 14.04 -3.10
CA ARG A 57 11.28 14.75 -3.93
C ARG A 57 12.71 14.48 -3.45
N GLY A 58 12.93 14.42 -2.14
CA GLY A 58 14.21 14.03 -1.55
C GLY A 58 14.65 12.59 -1.89
N LEU A 59 13.70 11.73 -2.27
CA LEU A 59 13.92 10.36 -2.74
C LEU A 59 13.92 10.25 -4.28
N GLY A 60 13.80 11.37 -5.02
CA GLY A 60 13.73 11.38 -6.48
C GLY A 60 12.36 11.01 -7.06
N PHE A 61 11.30 11.07 -6.26
CA PHE A 61 9.92 10.79 -6.68
C PHE A 61 9.03 12.02 -6.59
N GLU A 62 7.96 12.03 -7.39
CA GLU A 62 6.89 13.02 -7.29
C GLU A 62 5.68 12.41 -6.60
N TYR A 63 5.15 13.09 -5.58
CA TYR A 63 3.99 12.62 -4.82
C TYR A 63 2.68 13.05 -5.48
N ASP A 64 1.87 12.07 -5.89
CA ASP A 64 0.63 12.25 -6.64
C ASP A 64 -0.61 12.04 -5.74
N MET A 65 -1.51 13.03 -5.73
CA MET A 65 -2.78 13.01 -4.99
C MET A 65 -4.03 12.98 -5.88
N SER A 66 -3.88 12.91 -7.20
CA SER A 66 -4.95 12.97 -8.20
C SER A 66 -5.78 11.69 -8.29
N GLY A 67 -5.19 10.55 -7.94
CA GLY A 67 -5.78 9.22 -8.05
C GLY A 67 -6.90 8.90 -7.05
N LEU A 68 -7.27 7.62 -7.01
CA LEU A 68 -8.27 7.09 -6.08
C LEU A 68 -7.65 6.41 -4.86
N THR A 69 -8.42 6.33 -3.78
CA THR A 69 -8.17 5.53 -2.59
C THR A 69 -9.43 4.79 -2.20
N GLY A 70 -9.33 3.66 -1.51
CA GLY A 70 -10.50 2.83 -1.22
C GLY A 70 -10.13 1.48 -0.65
N ASN A 71 -10.91 0.47 -1.01
CA ASN A 71 -10.65 -0.91 -0.61
C ASN A 71 -9.30 -1.39 -1.15
N THR A 72 -8.50 -2.02 -0.29
CA THR A 72 -7.17 -2.55 -0.62
C THR A 72 -7.06 -4.04 -0.31
N MET A 73 -8.17 -4.72 -0.02
CA MET A 73 -8.16 -6.14 0.33
C MET A 73 -7.44 -7.00 -0.73
N ASP A 74 -7.69 -6.72 -2.01
CA ASP A 74 -7.07 -7.46 -3.11
C ASP A 74 -5.56 -7.20 -3.21
N SER A 75 -5.09 -5.98 -2.92
CA SER A 75 -3.66 -5.71 -2.74
C SER A 75 -3.07 -6.56 -1.62
N HIS A 76 -3.73 -6.60 -0.45
CA HIS A 76 -3.23 -7.33 0.72
C HIS A 76 -3.15 -8.84 0.46
N ARG A 77 -4.17 -9.39 -0.19
CA ARG A 77 -4.22 -10.80 -0.61
C ARG A 77 -3.08 -11.10 -1.58
N LEU A 78 -2.83 -10.23 -2.55
CA LEU A 78 -1.77 -10.39 -3.55
C LEU A 78 -0.36 -10.29 -2.92
N ILE A 79 -0.15 -9.36 -1.99
CA ILE A 79 1.11 -9.24 -1.22
C ILE A 79 1.36 -10.49 -0.37
N THR A 80 0.30 -11.08 0.19
CA THR A 80 0.40 -12.34 0.94
C THR A 80 0.80 -13.50 0.02
N LEU A 81 0.16 -13.60 -1.16
CA LEU A 81 0.52 -14.59 -2.17
C LEU A 81 1.97 -14.45 -2.64
N ALA A 82 2.44 -13.22 -2.90
CA ALA A 82 3.82 -12.95 -3.28
C ALA A 82 4.81 -13.42 -2.19
N GLY A 83 4.48 -13.20 -0.91
CA GLY A 83 5.28 -13.69 0.21
C GLY A 83 5.42 -15.21 0.26
N HIS A 84 4.43 -15.98 -0.21
CA HIS A 84 4.54 -17.44 -0.33
C HIS A 84 5.48 -17.88 -1.46
N GLN A 85 5.82 -16.99 -2.40
CA GLN A 85 6.73 -17.24 -3.51
C GLN A 85 8.14 -16.67 -3.27
N GLY A 86 8.37 -16.03 -2.12
CA GLY A 86 9.66 -15.45 -1.72
C GLY A 86 9.54 -14.00 -1.26
N TYR A 87 10.35 -13.61 -0.26
CA TYR A 87 10.31 -12.26 0.29
C TYR A 87 10.81 -11.19 -0.69
N ASP A 88 11.73 -11.52 -1.59
CA ASP A 88 12.16 -10.61 -2.66
C ASP A 88 11.02 -10.27 -3.62
N LYS A 89 10.20 -11.28 -3.99
CA LYS A 89 9.00 -11.07 -4.80
C LYS A 89 7.96 -10.23 -4.06
N GLN A 90 7.80 -10.45 -2.75
CA GLN A 90 6.93 -9.63 -1.92
C GLN A 90 7.39 -8.17 -1.88
N ASN A 91 8.70 -7.94 -1.72
CA ASN A 91 9.27 -6.60 -1.68
C ASN A 91 9.12 -5.90 -3.04
N ALA A 92 9.47 -6.57 -4.13
CA ALA A 92 9.33 -6.03 -5.49
C ALA A 92 7.88 -5.66 -5.82
N LEU A 93 6.91 -6.51 -5.43
CA LEU A 93 5.49 -6.18 -5.62
C LEU A 93 5.08 -4.94 -4.82
N LEU A 94 5.53 -4.83 -3.57
CA LEU A 94 5.22 -3.67 -2.72
C LEU A 94 5.80 -2.37 -3.30
N ASP A 95 7.03 -2.41 -3.82
CA ASP A 95 7.64 -1.26 -4.49
C ASP A 95 6.79 -0.81 -5.69
N GLU A 96 6.33 -1.75 -6.52
CA GLU A 96 5.45 -1.44 -7.66
C GLU A 96 4.10 -0.86 -7.23
N LEU A 97 3.49 -1.40 -6.17
CA LEU A 97 2.21 -0.91 -5.66
C LEU A 97 2.36 0.48 -5.00
N PHE A 98 3.47 0.73 -4.29
CA PHE A 98 3.76 2.04 -3.72
C PHE A 98 3.98 3.09 -4.79
N VAL A 99 4.80 2.80 -5.80
CA VAL A 99 4.99 3.71 -6.93
C VAL A 99 3.67 3.97 -7.66
N SER A 100 2.88 2.92 -7.90
CA SER A 100 1.56 3.03 -8.54
C SER A 100 0.62 3.96 -7.77
N TYR A 101 0.52 3.78 -6.45
CA TYR A 101 -0.43 4.52 -5.61
C TYR A 101 0.03 5.94 -5.25
N PHE A 102 1.31 6.10 -4.90
CA PHE A 102 1.85 7.35 -4.39
C PHE A 102 2.44 8.26 -5.48
N CYS A 103 2.85 7.72 -6.62
CA CYS A 103 3.56 8.49 -7.65
C CYS A 103 2.85 8.53 -9.00
N GLN A 104 1.95 7.59 -9.29
CA GLN A 104 1.31 7.46 -10.62
C GLN A 104 -0.21 7.66 -10.60
N GLY A 105 -0.79 7.98 -9.43
CA GLY A 105 -2.23 8.18 -9.30
C GLY A 105 -3.08 6.93 -9.59
N LYS A 106 -2.47 5.73 -9.66
CA LYS A 106 -3.19 4.49 -9.94
C LYS A 106 -3.89 3.96 -8.69
N TYR A 107 -5.04 3.33 -8.90
CA TYR A 107 -5.81 2.73 -7.83
C TYR A 107 -5.41 1.29 -7.59
N ILE A 108 -4.83 0.99 -6.43
CA ILE A 108 -4.39 -0.36 -6.04
C ILE A 108 -5.53 -1.25 -5.48
N GLY A 109 -6.79 -0.83 -5.64
CA GLY A 109 -7.94 -1.73 -5.56
C GLY A 109 -8.44 -2.19 -6.94
N ASP A 110 -7.90 -1.62 -8.02
CA ASP A 110 -8.26 -1.99 -9.38
C ASP A 110 -7.55 -3.28 -9.81
N ARG A 111 -8.32 -4.20 -10.36
CA ARG A 111 -7.82 -5.53 -10.75
C ARG A 111 -6.75 -5.47 -11.83
N GLN A 112 -6.90 -4.58 -12.81
CA GLN A 112 -5.96 -4.47 -13.91
C GLN A 112 -4.62 -3.93 -13.42
N VAL A 113 -4.65 -2.90 -12.57
CA VAL A 113 -3.44 -2.36 -11.91
C VAL A 113 -2.71 -3.46 -11.13
N LEU A 114 -3.44 -4.27 -10.36
CA LEU A 114 -2.87 -5.38 -9.58
C LEU A 114 -2.30 -6.49 -10.48
N MET A 115 -3.00 -6.85 -11.55
CA MET A 115 -2.51 -7.83 -12.52
C MET A 115 -1.24 -7.37 -13.22
N ASP A 116 -1.16 -6.10 -13.62
CA ASP A 116 0.02 -5.56 -14.29
C ASP A 116 1.23 -5.51 -13.35
N ALA A 117 1.03 -5.12 -12.09
CA ALA A 117 2.07 -5.16 -11.06
C ALA A 117 2.55 -6.61 -10.82
N ALA A 118 1.62 -7.56 -10.65
CA ALA A 118 1.92 -8.98 -10.46
C ALA A 118 2.74 -9.56 -11.62
N ARG A 119 2.34 -9.27 -12.87
CA ARG A 119 3.07 -9.73 -14.07
C ARG A 119 4.47 -9.14 -14.14
N LYS A 120 4.62 -7.85 -13.84
CA LYS A 120 5.92 -7.16 -13.90
C LYS A 120 6.95 -7.79 -12.97
N VAL A 121 6.53 -8.27 -11.80
CA VAL A 121 7.42 -8.88 -10.80
C VAL A 121 7.39 -10.41 -10.78
N GLY A 122 6.63 -11.02 -11.69
CA GLY A 122 6.56 -12.49 -11.85
C GLY A 122 5.84 -13.21 -10.70
N ILE A 123 4.71 -12.68 -10.23
CA ILE A 123 3.83 -13.37 -9.27
C ILE A 123 2.90 -14.31 -10.03
N GLU A 124 3.00 -15.60 -9.71
CA GLU A 124 2.12 -16.65 -10.27
C GLU A 124 0.80 -16.73 -9.49
N GLY A 125 -0.29 -17.15 -10.14
CA GLY A 125 -1.59 -17.33 -9.49
C GLY A 125 -2.35 -16.03 -9.16
N ALA A 126 -1.83 -14.86 -9.54
CA ALA A 126 -2.48 -13.57 -9.30
C ALA A 126 -3.89 -13.48 -9.92
N GLU A 127 -4.06 -13.99 -11.15
CA GLU A 127 -5.35 -13.97 -11.85
C GLU A 127 -6.39 -14.83 -11.14
N GLU A 128 -6.03 -16.07 -10.79
CA GLU A 128 -6.92 -16.97 -10.05
C GLU A 128 -7.33 -16.39 -8.69
N LEU A 129 -6.39 -15.78 -7.97
CA LEU A 129 -6.65 -15.09 -6.71
C LEU A 129 -7.64 -13.93 -6.91
N LEU A 130 -7.41 -13.07 -7.90
CA LEU A 130 -8.20 -11.86 -8.10
C LEU A 130 -9.59 -12.13 -8.70
N LEU A 131 -9.80 -13.29 -9.33
CA LEU A 131 -11.12 -13.72 -9.82
C LEU A 131 -12.03 -14.28 -8.72
N ASP A 132 -11.47 -14.84 -7.65
CA ASP A 132 -12.22 -15.41 -6.54
C ASP A 132 -12.00 -14.60 -5.25
N PRO A 133 -12.93 -13.71 -4.85
CA PRO A 133 -12.80 -12.87 -3.67
C PRO A 133 -12.66 -13.63 -2.34
N SER A 134 -12.95 -14.93 -2.30
CA SER A 134 -12.83 -15.75 -1.08
C SER A 134 -11.42 -16.27 -0.83
N LYS A 135 -10.58 -16.37 -1.89
CA LYS A 135 -9.22 -16.93 -1.78
C LYS A 135 -8.26 -16.00 -1.05
N GLY A 136 -7.33 -16.54 -0.27
CA GLY A 136 -6.27 -15.74 0.35
C GLY A 136 -6.75 -14.70 1.39
N VAL A 137 -8.01 -14.78 1.83
CA VAL A 137 -8.51 -13.95 2.93
C VAL A 137 -8.20 -14.65 4.27
N ASP A 138 -7.09 -14.26 4.90
CA ASP A 138 -6.72 -14.70 6.25
C ASP A 138 -7.47 -13.88 7.32
N GLU A 139 -7.70 -14.46 8.50
CA GLU A 139 -8.24 -13.82 9.69
C GLU A 139 -7.47 -12.54 10.07
N ARG A 140 -6.15 -12.49 9.81
CA ARG A 140 -5.32 -11.29 10.01
C ARG A 140 -5.78 -10.09 9.17
N LEU A 141 -6.31 -10.34 7.97
CA LEU A 141 -6.89 -9.29 7.12
C LEU A 141 -8.31 -8.92 7.54
N ARG A 142 -8.97 -9.77 8.34
CA ARG A 142 -10.33 -9.55 8.87
C ARG A 142 -10.35 -8.82 10.22
N LYS A 143 -9.24 -8.80 10.95
CA LYS A 143 -9.16 -8.12 12.26
C LYS A 143 -8.94 -6.62 12.08
N ASN A 144 -10.04 -5.87 12.22
CA ASN A 144 -10.08 -4.42 12.26
C ASN A 144 -9.41 -3.89 13.53
N SER A 145 -8.63 -2.83 13.43
CA SER A 145 -8.24 -2.01 14.59
C SER A 145 -8.72 -0.59 14.37
N THR A 146 -9.89 -0.25 14.92
CA THR A 146 -10.35 1.13 15.06
C THR A 146 -9.32 2.02 15.76
N ASN A 147 -8.39 1.45 16.54
CA ASN A 147 -7.32 2.16 17.25
C ASN A 147 -5.99 2.30 16.47
N THR A 148 -5.69 1.46 15.48
CA THR A 148 -4.35 1.48 14.82
C THR A 148 -4.29 2.49 13.67
N LEU A 149 -5.44 2.78 13.05
CA LEU A 149 -5.52 3.78 11.98
C LEU A 149 -5.15 5.19 12.49
N LEU A 150 -5.64 5.56 13.67
CA LEU A 150 -5.28 6.81 14.34
C LEU A 150 -3.79 6.84 14.71
N ALA A 151 -3.27 5.78 15.33
CA ALA A 151 -1.86 5.72 15.75
C ALA A 151 -0.85 5.76 14.58
N PHE A 152 -1.13 5.06 13.47
CA PHE A 152 -0.27 5.09 12.28
C PHE A 152 -0.28 6.49 11.62
N LEU A 153 -1.44 7.14 11.59
CA LEU A 153 -1.58 8.47 11.00
C LEU A 153 -0.98 9.58 11.87
N GLU A 154 -1.10 9.48 13.20
CA GLU A 154 -0.41 10.36 14.14
C GLU A 154 1.11 10.30 13.96
N SER A 155 1.66 9.10 13.71
CA SER A 155 3.09 8.90 13.46
C SER A 155 3.61 9.49 12.14
N LEU A 156 2.72 9.69 11.15
CA LEU A 156 3.07 10.32 9.87
C LEU A 156 2.94 11.85 9.92
N THR A 157 2.25 12.38 10.94
CA THR A 157 2.07 13.82 11.15
C THR A 157 3.02 14.44 12.16
N LEU A 158 3.71 13.62 12.97
CA LEU A 158 4.84 14.02 13.83
C LEU A 158 6.15 13.98 13.05
#